data_AF-A0A7S2M475-F1
#
_entry.id   AF-A0A7S2M475-F1
#
_cell.length_a   1.000
_cell.length_b   1.000
_cell.length_c   1.000
_cell.angle_alpha   90.00
_cell.angle_beta   90.00
_cell.angle_gamma   90.00
#
_symmetry.space_group_name_H-M   'P 1'
#
loop_
_entity.id
_entity.type
_entity.pdbx_description
1 polymer ?
#
loop_
_entity_poly.entity_id
_entity_poly.type
_entity_poly.pdbx_seq_one_letter_code
_entity_poly.pdbx_strand_id
1 'polypeptide(L)'
;ATGSAPLLAIFGAVFLGRSWFTDGTKAGFSYVDTPVQYHSDATVRLCTYLYFHAKYAQLLVFPWTLSWDYSYNALPALDATWFDLRMLGVATTYLATVAIAAWGLAVRSRRLL
;
A
#
# COMPACT_ATOMS: atom_id res chain seq x y z
N ALA A 1 -6.72 -22.66 18.00
CA ALA A 1 -5.93 -21.43 17.74
C ALA A 1 -5.11 -21.49 16.44
N THR A 2 -5.57 -22.17 15.39
CA THR A 2 -4.75 -22.53 14.19
C THR A 2 -5.13 -21.75 12.93
N GLY A 3 -5.59 -20.51 13.08
CA GLY A 3 -6.45 -19.90 12.07
C GLY A 3 -5.79 -19.11 10.94
N SER A 4 -4.56 -18.62 11.13
CA SER A 4 -3.90 -17.69 10.20
C SER A 4 -2.42 -18.02 9.97
N ALA A 5 -1.80 -18.83 10.83
CA ALA A 5 -0.44 -19.32 10.68
C ALA A 5 -0.15 -19.92 9.28
N PRO A 6 -1.01 -20.78 8.68
CA PRO A 6 -0.74 -21.30 7.34
C PRO A 6 -0.78 -20.20 6.26
N LEU A 7 -1.66 -19.21 6.39
CA LEU A 7 -1.72 -18.09 5.43
C LEU A 7 -0.48 -17.19 5.52
N LEU A 8 -0.01 -16.92 6.74
CA LEU A 8 1.22 -16.17 6.97
C LEU A 8 2.45 -16.92 6.43
N ALA A 9 2.50 -18.24 6.62
CA ALA A 9 3.57 -19.08 6.08
C ALA A 9 3.58 -19.09 4.55
N ILE A 10 2.40 -19.25 3.91
CA ILE A 10 2.27 -19.18 2.45
C ILE A 10 2.67 -17.80 1.94
N PHE A 11 2.19 -16.72 2.58
CA PHE A 11 2.55 -15.36 2.23
C PHE A 11 4.06 -15.15 2.30
N GLY A 12 4.70 -15.58 3.40
CA GLY A 12 6.15 -15.50 3.58
C GLY A 12 6.90 -16.28 2.50
N ALA A 13 6.49 -17.51 2.20
CA ALA A 13 7.11 -18.33 1.17
C ALA A 13 7.02 -17.68 -0.22
N VAL A 14 5.83 -17.17 -0.60
CA VAL A 14 5.62 -16.48 -1.88
C VAL A 14 6.43 -15.18 -1.95
N PHE A 15 6.41 -14.38 -0.88
CA PHE A 15 7.15 -13.13 -0.81
C PHE A 15 8.66 -13.34 -0.96
N LEU A 16 9.23 -14.28 -0.20
CA LEU A 16 10.66 -14.59 -0.25
C LEU A 16 11.05 -15.21 -1.59
N GLY A 17 10.27 -16.17 -2.10
CA GLY A 17 10.52 -16.80 -3.41
C GLY A 17 10.47 -15.80 -4.56
N ARG A 18 9.46 -14.91 -4.55
CA ARG A 18 9.35 -13.83 -5.55
C ARG A 18 10.50 -12.84 -5.43
N SER A 19 10.88 -12.43 -4.22
CA SER A 19 12.01 -11.52 -4.01
C SER A 19 13.32 -12.11 -4.53
N TRP A 20 13.55 -13.40 -4.29
CA TRP A 20 14.71 -14.12 -4.81
C TRP A 20 14.71 -14.20 -6.35
N PHE A 21 13.56 -14.53 -6.96
CA PHE A 21 13.45 -14.68 -8.42
C PHE A 21 13.62 -13.34 -9.17
N THR A 22 13.23 -12.22 -8.58
CA THR A 22 13.24 -10.90 -9.25
C THR A 22 14.39 -9.98 -8.82
N ASP A 23 15.43 -10.50 -8.16
CA ASP A 23 16.50 -9.69 -7.55
C ASP A 23 15.95 -8.54 -6.66
N GLY A 24 14.87 -8.83 -5.95
CA GLY A 24 14.18 -7.92 -5.04
C GLY A 24 13.42 -6.80 -5.75
N THR A 25 13.80 -5.56 -5.46
CA THR A 25 13.16 -4.33 -5.96
C THR A 25 14.00 -3.60 -7.01
N LYS A 26 15.08 -4.22 -7.49
CA LYS A 26 15.95 -3.67 -8.54
C LYS A 26 15.28 -3.83 -9.90
N ALA A 27 14.31 -2.99 -10.19
CA ALA A 27 13.77 -2.85 -11.53
C ALA A 27 14.37 -1.59 -12.18
N GLY A 28 14.84 -1.70 -13.42
CA GLY A 28 15.45 -0.60 -14.19
C GLY A 28 14.42 0.42 -14.70
N PHE A 29 13.49 0.84 -13.84
CA PHE A 29 12.51 1.86 -14.16
C PHE A 29 13.19 3.21 -14.34
N SER A 30 12.78 3.97 -15.35
CA SER A 30 13.26 5.31 -15.60
C SER A 30 12.59 6.33 -14.68
N TYR A 31 13.10 7.56 -14.67
CA TYR A 31 12.48 8.68 -13.95
C TYR A 31 11.02 8.94 -14.38
N VAL A 32 10.70 8.66 -15.64
CA VAL A 32 9.34 8.86 -16.16
C VAL A 32 8.36 7.82 -15.61
N ASP A 33 8.85 6.61 -15.33
CA ASP A 33 8.03 5.51 -14.84
C ASP A 33 7.70 5.67 -13.34
N THR A 34 8.70 6.03 -12.53
CA THR A 34 8.57 6.09 -11.07
C THR A 34 9.37 7.25 -10.46
N PRO A 35 8.99 8.52 -10.70
CA PRO A 35 9.79 9.68 -10.28
C PRO A 35 10.04 9.73 -8.76
N VAL A 36 9.10 9.22 -7.96
CA VAL A 36 9.19 9.15 -6.50
C VAL A 36 10.45 8.41 -6.04
N GLN A 37 10.91 7.38 -6.74
CA GLN A 37 12.09 6.62 -6.33
C GLN A 37 13.38 7.46 -6.38
N TYR A 38 13.39 8.50 -7.21
CA TYR A 38 14.53 9.41 -7.39
C TYR A 38 14.48 10.64 -6.48
N HIS A 39 13.44 10.79 -5.67
CA HIS A 39 13.35 11.90 -4.73
C HIS A 39 14.43 11.76 -3.64
N SER A 40 15.14 12.85 -3.32
CA SER A 40 16.26 12.81 -2.36
C SER A 40 15.80 12.52 -0.94
N ASP A 41 14.69 13.11 -0.51
CA ASP A 41 14.12 12.95 0.83
C ASP A 41 13.38 11.62 1.00
N ALA A 42 13.85 10.79 1.92
CA ALA A 42 13.24 9.50 2.27
C ALA A 42 11.82 9.62 2.83
N THR A 43 11.54 10.70 3.54
CA THR A 43 10.23 10.96 4.16
C THR A 43 9.21 11.27 3.08
N VAL A 44 9.55 12.12 2.11
CA VAL A 44 8.71 12.39 0.94
C VAL A 44 8.44 11.11 0.16
N ARG A 45 9.46 10.26 -0.05
CA ARG A 45 9.28 8.95 -0.70
C ARG A 45 8.27 8.10 0.06
N LEU A 46 8.46 7.93 1.37
CA LEU A 46 7.59 7.12 2.22
C LEU A 46 6.14 7.64 2.20
N CYS A 47 5.94 8.93 2.48
CA CYS A 47 4.62 9.56 2.47
C CYS A 47 3.92 9.43 1.11
N THR A 48 4.67 9.59 0.02
CA THR A 48 4.13 9.46 -1.34
C THR A 48 3.73 8.02 -1.67
N TYR A 49 4.53 7.02 -1.27
CA TYR A 49 4.13 5.61 -1.42
C TYR A 49 2.90 5.24 -0.59
N LEU A 50 2.80 5.75 0.64
CA LEU A 50 1.60 5.55 1.46
C LEU A 50 0.37 6.22 0.84
N TYR A 51 0.54 7.39 0.25
CA TYR A 51 -0.51 8.07 -0.50
C TYR A 51 -0.96 7.28 -1.74
N PHE A 52 -0.06 6.57 -2.43
CA PHE A 52 -0.45 5.68 -3.53
C PHE A 52 -1.38 4.56 -3.06
N HIS A 53 -1.14 3.98 -1.88
CA HIS A 53 -2.07 3.00 -1.30
C HIS A 53 -3.44 3.63 -1.01
N ALA A 54 -3.48 4.87 -0.51
CA ALA A 54 -4.73 5.58 -0.31
C ALA A 54 -5.48 5.82 -1.63
N LYS A 55 -4.77 6.11 -2.72
CA LYS A 55 -5.37 6.23 -4.05
C LYS A 55 -5.91 4.91 -4.58
N TYR A 56 -5.19 3.81 -4.40
CA TYR A 56 -5.72 2.49 -4.76
C TYR A 56 -6.92 2.11 -3.92
N ALA A 57 -6.92 2.38 -2.61
CA ALA A 57 -8.07 2.16 -1.75
C ALA A 57 -9.27 3.01 -2.17
N GLN A 58 -9.05 4.29 -2.53
CA GLN A 58 -10.09 5.14 -3.10
C GLN A 58 -10.66 4.52 -4.38
N LEU A 59 -9.82 4.05 -5.31
CA LEU A 59 -10.27 3.45 -6.57
C LEU A 59 -11.05 2.15 -6.37
N LEU A 60 -10.73 1.35 -5.33
CA LEU A 60 -11.48 0.14 -4.99
C LEU A 60 -12.91 0.46 -4.51
N VAL A 61 -13.12 1.59 -3.83
CA VAL A 61 -14.42 2.01 -3.31
C VAL A 61 -15.19 2.88 -4.30
N PHE A 62 -14.50 3.82 -4.95
CA PHE A 62 -15.06 4.80 -5.85
C PHE A 62 -14.10 5.09 -7.04
N PRO A 63 -14.24 4.35 -8.16
CA PRO A 63 -13.31 4.39 -9.29
C PRO A 63 -13.52 5.59 -10.22
N TRP A 64 -13.69 6.79 -9.67
CA TRP A 64 -14.06 7.98 -10.45
C TRP A 64 -12.96 8.51 -11.36
N THR A 65 -11.72 8.49 -10.88
CA THR A 65 -10.55 9.04 -11.60
C THR A 65 -9.65 7.95 -12.16
N LEU A 66 -10.20 6.78 -12.51
CA LEU A 66 -9.43 5.63 -12.96
C LEU A 66 -8.67 5.95 -14.25
N SER A 67 -7.35 5.83 -14.22
CA SER A 67 -6.48 5.94 -15.40
C SER A 67 -5.88 4.58 -15.73
N TRP A 68 -5.66 4.34 -17.03
CA TRP A 68 -4.97 3.15 -17.52
C TRP A 68 -3.50 3.11 -17.09
N ASP A 69 -2.90 4.29 -16.92
CA ASP A 69 -1.53 4.44 -16.44
C ASP A 69 -1.44 5.71 -15.57
N TYR A 70 -0.81 5.56 -14.41
CA TYR A 70 -0.45 6.67 -13.50
C TYR A 70 1.06 6.88 -13.54
N SER A 71 1.58 7.21 -14.72
CA SER A 71 2.99 7.48 -14.92
C SER A 71 3.36 8.93 -14.56
N TYR A 72 4.66 9.16 -14.43
CA TYR A 72 5.24 10.47 -14.16
C TYR A 72 4.60 11.17 -12.94
N ASN A 73 4.03 12.36 -13.15
CA ASN A 73 3.48 13.23 -12.12
C ASN A 73 1.94 13.16 -12.04
N ALA A 74 1.32 12.07 -12.52
CA ALA A 74 -0.13 11.89 -12.44
C ALA A 74 -0.63 11.90 -10.99
N LEU A 75 0.20 11.42 -10.06
CA LEU A 75 0.00 11.54 -8.62
C LEU A 75 1.16 12.33 -8.02
N PRO A 76 0.98 13.65 -7.77
CA PRO A 76 2.08 14.50 -7.31
C PRO A 76 2.66 14.04 -5.98
N ALA A 77 3.97 14.19 -5.82
CA ALA A 77 4.68 13.90 -4.59
C ALA A 77 4.13 14.71 -3.40
N LEU A 78 4.30 14.18 -2.19
CA LEU A 78 3.94 14.84 -0.94
C LEU A 78 5.14 15.58 -0.35
N ASP A 79 5.52 16.70 -0.97
CA ASP A 79 6.66 17.50 -0.53
C ASP A 79 6.43 18.15 0.86
N ALA A 80 5.18 18.51 1.16
CA ALA A 80 4.76 19.00 2.49
C ALA A 80 4.70 17.89 3.56
N THR A 81 5.04 16.65 3.19
CA THR A 81 5.16 15.49 4.08
C THR A 81 3.90 15.30 4.96
N TRP A 82 4.00 15.44 6.28
CA TRP A 82 2.95 15.14 7.26
C TRP A 82 1.83 16.19 7.31
N PHE A 83 2.07 17.40 6.79
CA PHE A 83 1.11 18.49 6.83
C PHE A 83 0.17 18.51 5.62
N ASP A 84 0.38 17.60 4.66
CA ASP A 84 -0.46 17.51 3.48
C ASP A 84 -1.83 16.90 3.82
N LEU A 85 -2.92 17.55 3.41
CA LEU A 85 -4.29 17.07 3.63
C LEU A 85 -4.53 15.68 3.01
N ARG A 86 -3.77 15.31 1.97
CA ARG A 86 -3.81 13.96 1.36
C ARG A 86 -3.43 12.86 2.35
N MET A 87 -2.71 13.17 3.43
CA MET A 87 -2.39 12.22 4.51
C MET A 87 -3.64 11.75 5.28
N LEU A 88 -4.74 12.50 5.25
CA LEU A 88 -6.00 12.04 5.81
C LEU A 88 -6.50 10.78 5.09
N GLY A 89 -6.35 10.72 3.76
CA GLY A 89 -6.70 9.54 2.98
C GLY A 89 -5.85 8.32 3.35
N VAL A 90 -4.56 8.54 3.64
CA VAL A 90 -3.65 7.50 4.15
C VAL A 90 -4.13 6.98 5.49
N ALA A 91 -4.39 7.87 6.44
CA ALA A 91 -4.89 7.52 7.77
C ALA A 91 -6.21 6.74 7.68
N THR A 92 -7.18 7.24 6.91
CA THR A 92 -8.46 6.55 6.68
C THR A 92 -8.25 5.15 6.11
N THR A 93 -7.37 4.98 5.13
CA THR A 93 -7.11 3.68 4.48
C THR A 93 -6.58 2.64 5.46
N TYR A 94 -5.55 2.99 6.24
CA TYR A 94 -4.96 2.05 7.19
C TYR A 94 -5.85 1.82 8.41
N LEU A 95 -6.55 2.84 8.91
CA LEU A 95 -7.53 2.67 9.99
C LEU A 95 -8.68 1.76 9.55
N ALA A 96 -9.21 1.93 8.34
CA ALA A 96 -10.24 1.05 7.78
C ALA A 96 -9.74 -0.39 7.63
N THR A 97 -8.50 -0.57 7.15
CA THR A 97 -7.88 -1.90 7.02
C THR A 97 -7.75 -2.59 8.37
N VAL A 98 -7.24 -1.90 9.40
CA VAL A 98 -7.13 -2.43 10.76
C VAL A 98 -8.50 -2.71 11.35
N ALA A 99 -9.49 -1.83 11.16
CA ALA A 99 -10.84 -2.01 11.65
C ALA A 99 -11.51 -3.25 11.04
N ILE A 100 -11.39 -3.44 9.71
CA ILE A 100 -11.92 -4.62 9.02
C ILE A 100 -11.23 -5.90 9.51
N ALA A 101 -9.90 -5.87 9.67
CA ALA A 101 -9.16 -7.02 10.18
C ALA A 101 -9.57 -7.37 11.62
N ALA A 102 -9.65 -6.38 12.50
CA ALA A 102 -10.09 -6.56 13.89
C ALA A 102 -11.53 -7.08 13.96
N TRP A 103 -12.44 -6.52 13.15
CA TRP A 103 -13.82 -6.97 13.06
C TRP A 103 -13.92 -8.42 12.57
N GLY A 104 -13.18 -8.79 11.52
CA GLY A 104 -13.14 -10.16 11.02
C GLY A 104 -12.64 -11.17 12.06
N LEU A 105 -11.61 -10.80 12.83
CA LEU A 105 -11.12 -11.61 13.95
C LEU A 105 -12.14 -11.75 15.08
N ALA A 106 -12.84 -10.66 15.43
CA ALA A 106 -13.86 -10.66 16.48
C ALA A 106 -15.13 -11.43 16.09
N VAL A 107 -15.56 -11.37 14.82
CA VAL A 107 -16.70 -12.16 14.34
C VAL A 107 -16.34 -13.65 14.32
N ARG A 108 -15.10 -13.99 13.92
CA ARG A 108 -14.61 -15.37 13.96
C ARG A 108 -14.59 -15.95 15.36
N SER A 109 -14.12 -15.19 16.36
CA SER A 109 -14.07 -15.69 17.75
C SER A 109 -15.46 -15.97 18.31
N ARG A 110 -16.47 -15.18 17.94
CA ARG A 110 -17.87 -15.40 18.34
C ARG A 110 -18.52 -16.63 17.71
N ARG A 111 -18.09 -17.06 16.52
CA ARG A 111 -18.63 -18.27 15.84
C ARG A 111 -18.02 -19.58 16.33
N LEU A 112 -16.93 -19.52 17.09
CA LEU A 112 -16.22 -20.68 17.64
C LEU A 112 -16.58 -20.96 19.12
N LEU A 113 -17.41 -20.09 19.72
CA LEU A 113 -18.05 -20.26 21.03
C LEU A 113 -19.49 -20.72 20.81
#